data_AF-A0A017SG51-F1
#
_entry.id   AF-A0A017SG51-F1
#
_cell.length_a   1.000
_cell.length_b   1.000
_cell.length_c   1.000
_cell.angle_alpha   90.00
_cell.angle_beta   90.00
_cell.angle_gamma   90.00
#
_symmetry.space_group_name_H-M   'P 1'
#
loop_
_entity.id
_entity.type
_entity.pdbx_description
1 polymer ?
#
loop_
_entity_poly.entity_id
_entity_poly.type
_entity_poly.pdbx_seq_one_letter_code
_entity_poly.pdbx_strand_id
1 'polypeptide(L)'
;MSFQSSDKLLWLCLGVSIFFAVRGIATDLRRVRDLTEIKHVEKEDKMISEGTEDVLKLDTLLKLSESTSYDLRAAALRIISERATKGQTRDLLLDDLASEDHKRRSKALNAMWFLVSNRALSRTSVCVRLKDLPTYTAIVDCLCNFLEEHTEETCTTVSPILPKTRPLGEKKALGILNAILQEDIPAALEAGVLSRWLTKYPFPCALAEPSRRQDVVILMKSWWTDDPVMSSIFGTLSSHPDGTKQLRKHGLMGSMMEENDDDDVDSDVWMIDGEDTAGSSRYSGRRVREGTAEEQAVRRRRREAMVLSDGGHPLGNEDIIQHPLQSS
;
A
#
# COMPACT_ATOMS: atom_id res chain seq x y z
N MET A 1 46.85 32.86 48.63
CA MET A 1 45.85 32.09 47.83
C MET A 1 45.82 32.65 46.43
N SER A 2 46.56 32.07 45.49
CA SER A 2 46.77 32.61 44.12
C SER A 2 46.66 31.52 43.04
N PHE A 3 45.64 30.67 43.13
CA PHE A 3 45.39 29.58 42.16
C PHE A 3 44.02 29.64 41.47
N GLN A 4 43.08 30.49 41.93
CA GLN A 4 41.73 30.54 41.33
C GLN A 4 41.61 31.42 40.09
N SER A 5 42.48 32.43 39.93
CA SER A 5 42.45 33.32 38.76
C SER A 5 43.16 32.71 37.55
N SER A 6 44.16 31.85 37.76
CA SER A 6 44.89 31.15 36.69
C SER A 6 44.02 30.12 35.98
N ASP A 7 43.23 29.35 36.72
CA ASP A 7 42.35 28.32 36.14
C ASP A 7 41.26 28.93 35.27
N LYS A 8 40.64 30.04 35.71
CA LYS A 8 39.63 30.74 34.92
C LYS A 8 40.21 31.33 33.63
N LEU A 9 41.44 31.85 33.68
CA LEU A 9 42.15 32.35 32.51
C LEU A 9 42.51 31.22 31.54
N LEU A 10 42.97 30.07 32.06
CA LEU A 10 43.25 28.86 31.28
C LEU A 10 41.99 28.34 30.57
N TRP A 11 40.87 28.23 31.28
CA TRP A 11 39.59 27.83 30.70
C TRP A 11 39.08 28.81 29.64
N LEU A 12 39.31 30.11 29.82
CA LEU A 12 38.95 31.12 28.83
C LEU A 12 39.84 31.02 27.59
N CYS A 13 41.16 30.90 27.76
CA CYS A 13 42.09 30.72 26.64
C CYS A 13 41.83 29.41 25.88
N LEU A 14 41.49 28.33 26.59
CA LEU A 14 41.14 27.04 26.01
C LEU A 14 39.80 27.09 25.27
N GLY A 15 38.80 27.78 25.81
CA GLY A 15 37.53 27.99 25.13
C GLY A 15 37.69 28.81 23.84
N VAL A 16 38.50 29.87 23.89
CA VAL A 16 38.80 30.72 22.73
C VAL A 16 39.56 29.93 21.66
N SER A 17 40.61 29.17 22.03
CA SER A 17 41.39 28.40 21.06
C SER A 17 40.57 27.29 20.40
N ILE A 18 39.72 26.60 21.16
CA ILE A 18 38.79 25.59 20.62
C ILE A 18 37.79 26.23 19.68
N PHE A 19 37.24 27.39 20.02
CA PHE A 19 36.29 28.09 19.14
C PHE A 19 36.92 28.45 17.79
N PHE A 20 38.14 28.98 17.79
CA PHE A 20 38.87 29.27 16.56
C PHE A 20 39.27 28.00 15.79
N ALA A 21 39.67 26.93 16.48
CA ALA A 21 40.00 25.65 15.84
C ALA A 21 38.78 25.04 15.14
N VAL A 22 37.61 25.00 15.81
CA VAL A 22 36.37 24.47 15.24
C VAL A 22 35.93 25.29 14.04
N ARG A 23 35.98 26.63 14.11
CA ARG A 23 35.65 27.47 12.96
C ARG A 23 36.66 27.31 11.83
N GLY A 24 37.96 27.21 12.13
CA GLY A 24 39.01 26.97 11.15
C GLY A 24 38.77 25.67 10.38
N ILE A 25 38.60 24.56 11.09
CA ILE A 25 38.31 23.24 10.51
C ILE A 25 37.02 23.27 9.68
N ALA A 26 35.96 23.91 10.18
CA ALA A 26 34.70 24.02 9.44
C ALA A 26 34.83 24.86 8.15
N THR A 27 35.76 25.80 8.11
CA THR A 27 36.00 26.66 6.94
C THR A 27 36.90 25.93 5.93
N ASP A 28 37.93 25.22 6.41
CA ASP A 28 38.81 24.42 5.58
C ASP A 28 38.08 23.20 4.98
N LEU A 29 37.19 22.54 5.73
CA LEU A 29 36.35 21.47 5.20
C LEU A 29 35.41 21.98 4.10
N ARG A 30 34.83 23.18 4.26
CA ARG A 30 34.04 23.81 3.21
C ARG A 30 34.89 24.14 2.00
N ARG A 31 36.12 24.63 2.20
CA ARG A 31 37.06 24.93 1.11
C ARG A 31 37.51 23.67 0.37
N VAL A 32 37.80 22.58 1.08
CA VAL A 32 38.13 21.28 0.46
C VAL A 32 36.93 20.74 -0.29
N ARG A 33 35.72 20.80 0.29
CA ARG A 33 34.48 20.45 -0.42
C ARG A 33 34.34 21.26 -1.70
N ASP A 34 34.51 22.58 -1.66
CA ASP A 34 34.35 23.44 -2.84
C ASP A 34 35.47 23.20 -3.89
N LEU A 35 36.68 22.82 -3.47
CA LEU A 35 37.80 22.49 -4.37
C LEU A 35 37.71 21.07 -4.95
N THR A 36 37.07 20.15 -4.23
CA THR A 36 36.86 18.75 -4.63
C THR A 36 35.47 18.50 -5.18
N GLU A 37 34.61 19.51 -5.19
CA GLU A 37 33.34 19.51 -5.90
C GLU A 37 33.67 19.43 -7.39
N ILE A 38 33.68 18.19 -7.90
CA ILE A 38 33.65 17.91 -9.32
C ILE A 38 32.34 18.53 -9.80
N LYS A 39 32.46 19.76 -10.30
CA LYS A 39 31.37 20.43 -11.00
C LYS A 39 31.10 19.58 -12.23
N HIS A 40 30.21 18.59 -12.08
CA HIS A 40 29.54 18.00 -13.22
C HIS A 40 28.90 19.20 -13.88
N VAL A 41 29.53 19.67 -14.96
CA VAL A 41 28.80 20.44 -15.96
C VAL A 41 27.71 19.46 -16.34
N GLU A 42 26.52 19.65 -15.77
CA GLU A 42 25.30 19.32 -16.46
C GLU A 42 25.49 19.97 -17.82
N LYS A 43 26.03 19.20 -18.77
CA LYS A 43 25.69 19.44 -20.16
C LYS A 43 24.19 19.38 -20.07
N GLU A 44 23.56 20.55 -20.10
CA GLU A 44 22.20 20.68 -20.55
C GLU A 44 22.11 19.64 -21.66
N ASP A 45 21.29 18.61 -21.41
CA ASP A 45 20.88 17.69 -22.45
C ASP A 45 20.36 18.61 -23.53
N LYS A 46 21.24 18.95 -24.48
CA LYS A 46 20.85 19.60 -25.71
C LYS A 46 19.92 18.57 -26.27
N MET A 47 18.64 18.78 -26.03
CA MET A 47 17.54 18.02 -26.56
C MET A 47 17.89 17.88 -28.04
N ILE A 48 18.40 16.71 -28.39
CA ILE A 48 18.54 16.31 -29.77
C ILE A 48 17.11 16.50 -30.27
N SER A 49 16.93 17.46 -31.17
CA SER A 49 15.59 17.91 -31.53
C SER A 49 14.76 16.69 -31.92
N GLU A 50 13.47 16.68 -31.57
CA GLU A 50 12.56 15.55 -31.80
C GLU A 50 12.65 15.03 -33.26
N GLY A 51 12.88 15.93 -34.22
CA GLY A 51 13.13 15.58 -35.62
C GLY A 51 14.48 14.89 -35.92
N THR A 52 15.54 15.15 -35.16
CA THR A 52 16.82 14.43 -35.30
C THR A 52 16.76 13.06 -34.65
N GLU A 53 16.01 12.94 -33.54
CA GLU A 53 15.79 11.65 -32.91
C GLU A 53 15.11 10.71 -33.88
N ASP A 54 13.99 11.07 -34.51
CA ASP A 54 13.22 10.22 -35.45
C ASP A 54 13.96 9.82 -36.74
N VAL A 55 15.01 10.55 -37.14
CA VAL A 55 15.80 10.25 -38.36
C VAL A 55 16.67 8.99 -38.21
N LEU A 56 16.99 8.57 -36.98
CA LEU A 56 17.81 7.37 -36.78
C LEU A 56 17.04 6.10 -37.19
N LYS A 57 17.63 5.30 -38.08
CA LYS A 57 17.06 4.00 -38.48
C LYS A 57 16.99 3.04 -37.28
N LEU A 58 15.94 2.22 -37.22
CA LEU A 58 15.75 1.22 -36.16
C LEU A 58 16.93 0.23 -36.08
N ASP A 59 17.50 -0.19 -37.22
CA ASP A 59 18.66 -1.09 -37.25
C ASP A 59 19.90 -0.47 -36.58
N THR A 60 20.07 0.85 -36.70
CA THR A 60 21.18 1.56 -36.04
C THR A 60 20.96 1.60 -34.54
N LEU A 61 19.73 1.90 -34.09
CA LEU A 61 19.38 1.89 -32.67
C LEU A 61 19.53 0.50 -32.06
N LEU A 62 19.17 -0.55 -32.80
CA LEU A 62 19.38 -1.93 -32.39
C LEU A 62 20.86 -2.22 -32.15
N LYS A 63 21.73 -1.90 -33.12
CA LYS A 63 23.20 -2.06 -32.98
C LYS A 63 23.78 -1.25 -31.81
N LEU A 64 23.27 -0.04 -31.57
CA LEU A 64 23.69 0.79 -30.44
C LEU A 64 23.24 0.21 -29.10
N SER A 65 22.04 -0.40 -29.06
CA SER A 65 21.53 -1.09 -27.86
C SER A 65 22.34 -2.34 -27.51
N GLU A 66 22.98 -2.96 -28.50
CA GLU A 66 23.86 -4.11 -28.31
C GLU A 66 25.33 -3.71 -28.03
N SER A 67 25.65 -2.42 -28.10
CA SER A 67 27.02 -1.93 -27.90
C SER A 67 27.51 -2.14 -26.47
N THR A 68 28.83 -2.30 -26.29
CA THR A 68 29.47 -2.51 -24.97
C THR A 68 29.47 -1.25 -24.11
N SER A 69 29.32 -0.07 -24.72
CA SER A 69 29.22 1.20 -24.01
C SER A 69 27.85 1.32 -23.33
N TYR A 70 27.87 1.49 -22.00
CA TYR A 70 26.66 1.67 -21.21
C TYR A 70 25.85 2.90 -21.65
N ASP A 71 26.52 4.02 -21.90
CA ASP A 71 25.86 5.28 -22.26
C ASP A 71 25.18 5.20 -23.63
N LEU A 72 25.86 4.61 -24.63
CA LEU A 72 25.27 4.41 -25.96
C LEU A 72 24.08 3.46 -25.90
N ARG A 73 24.20 2.38 -25.14
CA ARG A 73 23.10 1.43 -24.93
C ARG A 73 21.91 2.09 -24.25
N ALA A 74 22.13 2.82 -23.17
CA ALA A 74 21.08 3.52 -22.42
C ALA A 74 20.39 4.58 -23.28
N ALA A 75 21.16 5.38 -24.04
CA ALA A 75 20.62 6.37 -24.96
C ALA A 75 19.76 5.73 -26.07
N ALA A 76 20.25 4.65 -26.69
CA ALA A 76 19.50 3.94 -27.72
C ALA A 76 18.18 3.36 -27.18
N LEU A 77 18.21 2.74 -26.00
CA LEU A 77 17.00 2.20 -25.36
C LEU A 77 16.00 3.30 -25.00
N ARG A 78 16.48 4.46 -24.54
CA ARG A 78 15.60 5.62 -24.26
C ARG A 78 14.91 6.08 -25.53
N ILE A 79 15.66 6.27 -26.62
CA ILE A 79 15.11 6.68 -27.92
C ILE A 79 14.07 5.68 -28.43
N ILE A 80 14.40 4.38 -28.39
CA ILE A 80 13.46 3.32 -28.80
C ILE A 80 12.17 3.38 -27.97
N SER A 81 12.28 3.59 -26.66
CA SER A 81 11.14 3.65 -25.75
C SER A 81 10.27 4.88 -25.97
N GLU A 82 10.88 6.04 -26.23
CA GLU A 82 10.17 7.27 -26.56
C GLU A 82 9.40 7.13 -27.88
N ARG A 83 9.99 6.49 -28.89
CA ARG A 83 9.27 6.20 -30.15
C ARG A 83 8.16 5.18 -29.98
N ALA A 84 8.39 4.12 -29.20
CA ALA A 84 7.41 3.06 -28.98
C ALA A 84 6.14 3.57 -28.28
N THR A 85 6.23 4.67 -27.53
CA THR A 85 5.11 5.28 -26.80
C THR A 85 4.48 6.46 -27.54
N LYS A 86 4.83 6.69 -28.82
CA LYS A 86 4.25 7.74 -29.67
C LYS A 86 3.38 7.15 -30.79
N GLY A 87 2.26 7.82 -31.05
CA GLY A 87 1.39 7.58 -32.20
C GLY A 87 0.94 6.12 -32.36
N GLN A 88 0.88 5.67 -33.62
CA GLN A 88 0.35 4.36 -33.99
C GLN A 88 1.14 3.18 -33.39
N THR A 89 2.43 3.33 -33.12
CA THR A 89 3.24 2.25 -32.51
C THR A 89 2.75 1.90 -31.12
N ARG A 90 2.35 2.92 -30.35
CA ARG A 90 1.76 2.71 -29.02
C ARG A 90 0.45 1.95 -29.14
N ASP A 91 -0.42 2.38 -30.05
CA ASP A 91 -1.72 1.77 -30.23
C ASP A 91 -1.58 0.29 -30.66
N LEU A 92 -0.64 -0.01 -31.57
CA LEU A 92 -0.27 -1.40 -31.92
C LEU A 92 0.26 -2.20 -30.73
N LEU A 93 1.07 -1.59 -29.86
CA LEU A 93 1.55 -2.27 -28.64
C LEU A 93 0.39 -2.62 -27.70
N LEU A 94 -0.60 -1.73 -27.56
CA LEU A 94 -1.78 -1.97 -26.73
C LEU A 94 -2.70 -3.04 -27.35
N ASP A 95 -2.88 -3.01 -28.67
CA ASP A 95 -3.62 -4.06 -29.40
C ASP A 95 -2.94 -5.43 -29.27
N ASP A 96 -1.61 -5.48 -29.39
CA ASP A 96 -0.83 -6.70 -29.19
C ASP A 96 -0.94 -7.21 -27.75
N LEU A 97 -1.02 -6.31 -26.77
CA LEU A 97 -1.19 -6.63 -25.35
C LEU A 97 -2.57 -7.22 -25.06
N ALA A 98 -3.62 -6.70 -25.69
CA ALA A 98 -4.99 -7.21 -25.57
C ALA A 98 -5.27 -8.45 -26.44
N SER A 99 -4.30 -8.90 -27.26
CA SER A 99 -4.47 -10.00 -28.19
C SER A 99 -4.68 -11.36 -27.48
N GLU A 100 -5.51 -12.21 -28.09
CA GLU A 100 -5.67 -13.63 -27.69
C GLU A 100 -4.47 -14.49 -28.09
N ASP A 101 -3.66 -14.07 -29.07
CA ASP A 101 -2.45 -14.81 -29.45
C ASP A 101 -1.39 -14.70 -28.35
N HIS A 102 -1.15 -15.82 -27.67
CA HIS A 102 -0.19 -15.97 -26.59
C HIS A 102 1.21 -15.46 -26.97
N LYS A 103 1.67 -15.68 -28.21
CA LYS A 103 3.01 -15.25 -28.64
C LYS A 103 3.08 -13.74 -28.82
N ARG A 104 2.05 -13.14 -29.42
CA ARG A 104 1.94 -11.69 -29.64
C ARG A 104 1.81 -10.97 -28.30
N ARG A 105 0.89 -11.41 -27.45
CA ARG A 105 0.68 -10.90 -26.09
C ARG A 105 1.93 -11.03 -25.22
N SER A 106 2.63 -12.17 -25.26
CA SER A 106 3.86 -12.36 -24.49
C SER A 106 4.97 -11.38 -24.89
N LYS A 107 5.13 -11.11 -26.19
CA LYS A 107 6.10 -10.10 -26.68
C LYS A 107 5.69 -8.69 -26.25
N ALA A 108 4.41 -8.34 -26.36
CA ALA A 108 3.90 -7.06 -25.90
C ALA A 108 4.06 -6.87 -24.39
N LEU A 109 3.78 -7.90 -23.59
CA LEU A 109 4.01 -7.89 -22.13
C LEU A 109 5.47 -7.65 -21.78
N ASN A 110 6.41 -8.29 -22.49
CA ASN A 110 7.83 -8.07 -22.25
C ASN A 110 8.25 -6.63 -22.59
N ALA A 111 7.75 -6.08 -23.70
CA ALA A 111 7.99 -4.70 -24.09
C ALA A 111 7.37 -3.72 -23.07
N MET A 112 6.12 -3.92 -22.69
CA MET A 112 5.40 -3.07 -21.74
C MET A 112 6.04 -3.10 -20.34
N TRP A 113 6.43 -4.28 -19.85
CA TRP A 113 7.19 -4.41 -18.60
C TRP A 113 8.50 -3.64 -18.65
N PHE A 114 9.23 -3.72 -19.77
CA PHE A 114 10.45 -2.93 -19.95
C PHE A 114 10.19 -1.42 -19.89
N LEU A 115 9.13 -0.93 -20.55
CA LEU A 115 8.78 0.48 -20.59
C LEU A 115 8.39 1.04 -19.21
N VAL A 116 7.75 0.23 -18.36
CA VAL A 116 7.24 0.67 -17.05
C VAL A 116 8.25 0.43 -15.93
N SER A 117 8.98 -0.69 -15.95
CA SER A 117 9.84 -1.10 -14.83
C SER A 117 11.29 -0.66 -14.94
N ASN A 118 11.75 -0.23 -16.13
CA ASN A 118 13.14 0.19 -16.29
C ASN A 118 13.37 1.55 -15.63
N ARG A 119 14.24 1.58 -14.61
CA ARG A 119 14.61 2.80 -13.87
C ARG A 119 15.17 3.91 -14.75
N ALA A 120 15.83 3.57 -15.86
CA ALA A 120 16.34 4.54 -16.82
C ALA A 120 15.22 5.33 -17.52
N LEU A 121 14.00 4.75 -17.57
CA LEU A 121 12.83 5.34 -18.22
C LEU A 121 11.88 6.01 -17.23
N SER A 122 11.96 5.72 -15.93
CA SER A 122 11.01 6.20 -14.92
C SER A 122 10.89 7.74 -14.81
N ARG A 123 11.92 8.50 -15.24
CA ARG A 123 11.92 9.98 -15.24
C ARG A 123 11.58 10.59 -16.61
N THR A 124 11.28 9.76 -17.60
CA THR A 124 11.05 10.20 -18.98
C THR A 124 9.56 10.36 -19.28
N SER A 125 9.24 11.05 -20.38
CA SER A 125 7.84 11.19 -20.85
C SER A 125 7.18 9.85 -21.21
N VAL A 126 7.97 8.79 -21.38
CA VAL A 126 7.52 7.41 -21.70
C VAL A 126 6.49 6.93 -20.68
N CYS A 127 6.82 6.99 -19.38
CA CYS A 127 5.93 6.48 -18.33
C CYS A 127 4.65 7.30 -18.22
N VAL A 128 4.69 8.62 -18.51
CA VAL A 128 3.50 9.48 -18.47
C VAL A 128 2.50 9.08 -19.56
N ARG A 129 2.98 8.74 -20.76
CA ARG A 129 2.13 8.36 -21.91
C ARG A 129 1.45 6.99 -21.77
N LEU A 130 1.83 6.22 -20.75
CA LEU A 130 1.32 4.87 -20.46
C LEU A 130 0.41 4.84 -19.22
N LYS A 131 0.06 6.02 -18.67
CA LYS A 131 -0.83 6.19 -17.51
C LYS A 131 -2.18 6.74 -17.97
N ASP A 132 -2.73 6.20 -19.06
CA ASP A 132 -4.01 6.62 -19.63
C ASP A 132 -5.02 5.47 -19.68
N LEU A 133 -6.30 5.81 -19.82
CA LEU A 133 -7.41 4.86 -19.86
C LEU A 133 -7.24 3.75 -20.93
N PRO A 134 -6.79 4.04 -22.18
CA PRO A 134 -6.51 3.00 -23.17
C PRO A 134 -5.49 1.97 -22.69
N THR A 135 -4.42 2.42 -22.01
CA THR A 135 -3.40 1.52 -21.48
C THR A 135 -3.98 0.61 -20.39
N TYR A 136 -4.76 1.15 -19.45
CA TYR A 136 -5.45 0.33 -18.45
C TYR A 136 -6.42 -0.66 -19.08
N THR A 137 -7.16 -0.23 -20.11
CA THR A 137 -8.11 -1.10 -20.82
C THR A 137 -7.38 -2.30 -21.43
N ALA A 138 -6.29 -2.07 -22.16
CA ALA A 138 -5.48 -3.13 -22.76
C ALA A 138 -4.86 -4.08 -21.72
N ILE A 139 -4.42 -3.55 -20.57
CA ILE A 139 -3.90 -4.38 -19.45
C ILE A 139 -5.03 -5.23 -18.85
N VAL A 140 -6.21 -4.67 -18.63
CA VAL A 140 -7.37 -5.40 -18.12
C VAL A 140 -7.82 -6.47 -19.10
N ASP A 141 -7.83 -6.18 -20.41
CA ASP A 141 -8.12 -7.16 -21.46
C ASP A 141 -7.11 -8.31 -21.45
N CYS A 142 -5.82 -7.98 -21.35
CA CYS A 142 -4.74 -8.95 -21.19
C CYS A 142 -4.95 -9.86 -19.96
N LEU A 143 -5.28 -9.26 -18.82
CA LEU A 143 -5.57 -9.99 -17.58
C LEU A 143 -6.84 -10.85 -17.68
N CYS A 144 -7.87 -10.38 -18.40
CA CYS A 144 -9.07 -11.17 -18.67
C CYS A 144 -8.76 -12.38 -19.54
N ASN A 145 -7.89 -12.23 -20.54
CA ASN A 145 -7.50 -13.35 -21.40
C ASN A 145 -6.69 -14.43 -20.63
N PHE A 146 -6.00 -14.05 -19.54
CA PHE A 146 -5.34 -15.03 -18.66
C PHE A 146 -6.32 -15.81 -17.77
N LEU A 147 -7.57 -15.35 -17.58
CA LEU A 147 -8.54 -16.04 -16.73
C LEU A 147 -8.82 -17.47 -17.19
N GLU A 148 -8.86 -17.69 -18.51
CA GLU A 148 -9.10 -19.01 -19.12
C GLU A 148 -7.88 -19.93 -19.01
N GLU A 149 -6.69 -19.38 -18.76
CA GLU A 149 -5.44 -20.14 -18.64
C GLU A 149 -5.22 -20.71 -17.22
N HIS A 150 -6.09 -20.40 -16.25
CA HIS A 150 -6.04 -20.94 -14.88
C HIS A 150 -6.49 -22.40 -14.79
N THR A 151 -5.88 -23.28 -15.59
CA THR A 151 -6.25 -24.69 -15.72
C THR A 151 -5.24 -25.64 -15.07
N GLU A 152 -3.95 -25.42 -15.30
CA GLU A 152 -2.86 -26.27 -14.81
C GLU A 152 -2.27 -25.70 -13.51
N GLU A 153 -1.90 -26.58 -12.56
CA GLU A 153 -1.19 -26.16 -11.35
C GLU A 153 0.25 -25.75 -11.67
N THR A 154 0.55 -24.47 -11.49
CA THR A 154 1.88 -23.87 -11.71
C THR A 154 2.63 -23.62 -10.40
N CYS A 155 1.94 -23.63 -9.26
CA CYS A 155 2.49 -23.30 -7.95
C CYS A 155 2.07 -24.30 -6.87
N THR A 156 2.98 -24.59 -5.94
CA THR A 156 2.75 -25.50 -4.80
C THR A 156 2.32 -24.79 -3.52
N THR A 157 2.37 -23.45 -3.48
CA THR A 157 2.00 -22.66 -2.31
C THR A 157 0.53 -22.87 -1.96
N VAL A 158 0.24 -23.19 -0.70
CA VAL A 158 -1.12 -23.31 -0.18
C VAL A 158 -1.49 -21.98 0.44
N SER A 159 -2.38 -21.24 -0.22
CA SER A 159 -2.79 -19.90 0.20
C SER A 159 -4.29 -19.70 -0.05
N PRO A 160 -5.00 -18.96 0.82
CA PRO A 160 -6.39 -18.60 0.57
C PRO A 160 -6.55 -17.56 -0.56
N ILE A 161 -5.49 -16.85 -0.93
CA ILE A 161 -5.54 -15.72 -1.88
C ILE A 161 -4.82 -15.98 -3.21
N LEU A 162 -3.76 -16.79 -3.20
CA LEU A 162 -2.95 -17.10 -4.37
C LEU A 162 -3.43 -18.39 -5.06
N PRO A 163 -3.96 -18.33 -6.29
CA PRO A 163 -4.33 -19.53 -7.03
C PRO A 163 -3.10 -20.36 -7.39
N LYS A 164 -3.17 -21.67 -7.14
CA LYS A 164 -2.14 -22.62 -7.60
C LYS A 164 -2.03 -22.69 -9.12
N THR A 165 -3.06 -22.25 -9.84
CA THR A 165 -3.16 -22.30 -11.30
C THR A 165 -2.71 -21.02 -12.00
N ARG A 166 -2.12 -20.06 -11.29
CA ARG A 166 -1.72 -18.76 -11.86
C ARG A 166 -0.75 -18.91 -13.04
N PRO A 167 -1.08 -18.45 -14.25
CA PRO A 167 -0.16 -18.47 -15.39
C PRO A 167 1.09 -17.61 -15.14
N LEU A 168 2.25 -18.05 -15.64
CA LEU A 168 3.51 -17.30 -15.50
C LEU A 168 3.46 -15.91 -16.17
N GLY A 169 2.70 -15.78 -17.26
CA GLY A 169 2.50 -14.51 -17.97
C GLY A 169 1.70 -13.49 -17.15
N GLU A 170 0.73 -13.95 -16.37
CA GLU A 170 -0.13 -13.11 -15.54
C GLU A 170 0.70 -12.33 -14.51
N LYS A 171 1.71 -12.96 -13.91
CA LYS A 171 2.61 -12.30 -12.93
C LYS A 171 3.25 -11.03 -13.49
N LYS A 172 3.61 -11.02 -14.78
CA LYS A 172 4.14 -9.81 -15.43
C LYS A 172 3.07 -8.76 -15.63
N ALA A 173 1.88 -9.14 -16.09
CA ALA A 173 0.74 -8.24 -16.25
C ALA A 173 0.36 -7.57 -14.92
N LEU A 174 0.31 -8.34 -13.83
CA LEU A 174 0.10 -7.84 -12.48
C LEU A 174 1.17 -6.83 -12.06
N GLY A 175 2.44 -7.13 -12.37
CA GLY A 175 3.54 -6.22 -12.09
C GLY A 175 3.42 -4.89 -12.85
N ILE A 176 3.04 -4.94 -14.14
CA ILE A 176 2.80 -3.73 -14.95
C ILE A 176 1.67 -2.91 -14.33
N LEU A 177 0.53 -3.56 -14.04
CA LEU A 177 -0.62 -2.91 -13.43
C LEU A 177 -0.22 -2.24 -12.10
N ASN A 178 0.43 -2.97 -11.20
CA ASN A 178 0.84 -2.44 -9.90
C ASN A 178 1.77 -1.23 -10.01
N ALA A 179 2.63 -1.19 -11.03
CA ALA A 179 3.57 -0.10 -11.24
C ALA A 179 2.92 1.20 -11.74
N ILE A 180 1.80 1.11 -12.47
CA ILE A 180 1.09 2.31 -12.97
C ILE A 180 -0.14 2.67 -12.13
N LEU A 181 -0.75 1.72 -11.43
CA LEU A 181 -2.06 1.86 -10.76
C LEU A 181 -2.13 3.04 -9.78
N GLN A 182 -1.05 3.34 -9.06
CA GLN A 182 -1.01 4.42 -8.07
C GLN A 182 -1.20 5.82 -8.70
N GLU A 183 -1.03 5.94 -10.01
CA GLU A 183 -0.98 7.22 -10.71
C GLU A 183 -2.35 7.67 -11.19
N ASP A 184 -3.21 6.73 -11.59
CA ASP A 184 -4.57 7.01 -12.05
C ASP A 184 -5.52 5.84 -11.72
N ILE A 185 -5.93 5.81 -10.46
CA ILE A 185 -6.89 4.83 -9.95
C ILE A 185 -8.25 4.98 -10.65
N PRO A 186 -8.82 6.19 -10.86
CA PRO A 186 -10.08 6.36 -11.57
C PRO A 186 -10.08 5.72 -12.96
N ALA A 187 -9.04 5.93 -13.79
CA ALA A 187 -8.96 5.31 -15.11
C ALA A 187 -8.85 3.77 -15.03
N ALA A 188 -8.11 3.24 -14.05
CA ALA A 188 -8.04 1.79 -13.82
C ALA A 188 -9.41 1.19 -13.43
N LEU A 189 -10.16 1.91 -12.60
CA LEU A 189 -11.52 1.53 -12.21
C LEU A 189 -12.50 1.59 -13.39
N GLU A 190 -12.40 2.62 -14.23
CA GLU A 190 -13.19 2.76 -15.46
C GLU A 190 -12.88 1.65 -16.49
N ALA A 191 -11.60 1.30 -16.67
CA ALA A 191 -11.17 0.18 -17.49
C ALA A 191 -11.71 -1.18 -17.02
N GLY A 192 -12.19 -1.25 -15.78
CA GLY A 192 -12.86 -2.41 -15.21
C GLY A 192 -11.95 -3.39 -14.52
N VAL A 193 -10.85 -2.94 -13.90
CA VAL A 193 -9.97 -3.78 -13.06
C VAL A 193 -10.79 -4.59 -12.05
N LEU A 194 -11.79 -3.97 -11.41
CA LEU A 194 -12.68 -4.67 -10.47
C LEU A 194 -13.83 -5.39 -11.18
N SER A 195 -14.60 -4.66 -11.99
CA SER A 195 -15.86 -5.11 -12.55
C SER A 195 -15.71 -6.23 -13.60
N ARG A 196 -14.63 -6.22 -14.39
CA ARG A 196 -14.38 -7.17 -15.48
C ARG A 196 -13.43 -8.29 -15.06
N TRP A 197 -12.34 -7.94 -14.37
CA TRP A 197 -11.27 -8.88 -14.05
C TRP A 197 -11.37 -9.46 -12.63
N LEU A 198 -11.19 -8.67 -11.56
CA LEU A 198 -11.13 -9.19 -10.18
C LEU A 198 -12.42 -9.90 -9.73
N THR A 199 -13.58 -9.51 -10.25
CA THR A 199 -14.86 -10.20 -10.00
C THR A 199 -14.89 -11.64 -10.55
N LYS A 200 -14.07 -11.95 -11.56
CA LYS A 200 -13.97 -13.28 -12.17
C LYS A 200 -12.72 -14.05 -11.72
N TYR A 201 -11.82 -13.39 -10.99
CA TYR A 201 -10.57 -13.99 -10.55
C TYR A 201 -10.80 -15.22 -9.66
N PRO A 202 -10.06 -16.33 -9.87
CA PRO A 202 -10.28 -17.60 -9.17
C PRO A 202 -9.62 -17.62 -7.79
N PHE A 203 -10.08 -16.77 -6.86
CA PHE A 203 -9.56 -16.75 -5.49
C PHE A 203 -9.77 -18.11 -4.79
N PRO A 204 -8.73 -18.75 -4.23
CA PRO A 204 -8.86 -20.04 -3.55
C PRO A 204 -9.89 -20.04 -2.41
N CYS A 205 -9.99 -18.95 -1.65
CA CYS A 205 -10.99 -18.81 -0.58
C CYS A 205 -12.43 -18.89 -1.11
N ALA A 206 -12.70 -18.30 -2.27
CA ALA A 206 -14.02 -18.27 -2.90
C ALA A 206 -14.36 -19.55 -3.67
N LEU A 207 -13.35 -20.34 -4.07
CA LEU A 207 -13.55 -21.64 -4.71
C LEU A 207 -14.08 -22.68 -3.71
N ALA A 208 -13.57 -22.66 -2.48
CA ALA A 208 -14.03 -23.54 -1.42
C ALA A 208 -15.36 -23.06 -0.83
N GLU A 209 -15.51 -21.76 -0.60
CA GLU A 209 -16.68 -21.17 0.03
C GLU A 209 -17.01 -19.79 -0.60
N PRO A 210 -18.06 -19.67 -1.42
CA PRO A 210 -18.36 -18.43 -2.15
C PRO A 210 -18.61 -17.19 -1.27
N SER A 211 -19.07 -17.38 -0.03
CA SER A 211 -19.27 -16.31 0.97
C SER A 211 -17.96 -15.60 1.32
N ARG A 212 -16.86 -16.36 1.43
CA ARG A 212 -15.52 -15.86 1.79
C ARG A 212 -14.88 -14.95 0.75
N ARG A 213 -15.55 -14.75 -0.40
CA ARG A 213 -15.13 -13.75 -1.39
C ARG A 213 -15.15 -12.33 -0.82
N GLN A 214 -16.04 -12.05 0.14
CA GLN A 214 -16.14 -10.75 0.80
C GLN A 214 -14.93 -10.46 1.70
N ASP A 215 -14.22 -11.50 2.14
CA ASP A 215 -13.05 -11.37 3.02
C ASP A 215 -11.75 -11.14 2.23
N VAL A 216 -11.78 -11.13 0.89
CA VAL A 216 -10.56 -11.10 0.06
C VAL A 216 -9.66 -9.92 0.43
N VAL A 217 -10.21 -8.72 0.66
CA VAL A 217 -9.40 -7.56 1.08
C VAL A 217 -8.70 -7.80 2.42
N ILE A 218 -9.39 -8.37 3.41
CA ILE A 218 -8.81 -8.67 4.73
C ILE A 218 -7.75 -9.76 4.60
N LEU A 219 -8.07 -10.84 3.88
CA LEU A 219 -7.15 -11.95 3.62
C LEU A 219 -5.88 -11.48 2.88
N MET A 220 -6.00 -10.53 1.94
CA MET A 220 -4.85 -9.94 1.24
C MET A 220 -3.92 -9.16 2.19
N LYS A 221 -4.45 -8.56 3.27
CA LYS A 221 -3.66 -7.91 4.31
C LYS A 221 -2.99 -8.95 5.22
N SER A 222 -3.74 -9.96 5.67
CA SER A 222 -3.23 -10.99 6.58
C SER A 222 -2.18 -11.91 5.93
N TRP A 223 -2.38 -12.27 4.65
CA TRP A 223 -1.53 -13.20 3.89
C TRP A 223 -0.68 -12.51 2.83
N TRP A 224 -0.30 -11.24 3.06
CA TRP A 224 0.39 -10.42 2.05
C TRP A 224 1.70 -11.01 1.52
N THR A 225 2.38 -11.86 2.31
CA THR A 225 3.64 -12.50 1.91
C THR A 225 3.46 -13.53 0.80
N ASP A 226 2.29 -14.13 0.69
CA ASP A 226 2.01 -15.17 -0.31
C ASP A 226 1.90 -14.56 -1.71
N ASP A 227 1.34 -13.34 -1.79
CA ASP A 227 1.14 -12.64 -3.05
C ASP A 227 1.31 -11.12 -2.92
N PRO A 228 2.57 -10.64 -2.78
CA PRO A 228 2.83 -9.24 -2.48
C PRO A 228 2.36 -8.29 -3.58
N VAL A 229 2.34 -8.74 -4.85
CA VAL A 229 1.90 -7.91 -5.97
C VAL A 229 0.39 -7.72 -5.94
N MET A 230 -0.38 -8.80 -5.77
CA MET A 230 -1.83 -8.72 -5.68
C MET A 230 -2.26 -7.97 -4.42
N SER A 231 -1.62 -8.23 -3.27
CA SER A 231 -1.87 -7.49 -2.03
C SER A 231 -1.57 -6.00 -2.16
N SER A 232 -0.53 -5.61 -2.89
CA SER A 232 -0.24 -4.20 -3.20
C SER A 232 -1.33 -3.55 -4.06
N ILE A 233 -1.84 -4.27 -5.08
CA ILE A 233 -2.96 -3.82 -5.92
C ILE A 233 -4.20 -3.61 -5.05
N PHE A 234 -4.58 -4.58 -4.22
CA PHE A 234 -5.71 -4.47 -3.31
C PHE A 234 -5.52 -3.35 -2.27
N GLY A 235 -4.31 -3.19 -1.73
CA GLY A 235 -3.96 -2.08 -0.84
C GLY A 235 -4.19 -0.72 -1.49
N THR A 236 -3.73 -0.55 -2.73
CA THR A 236 -3.92 0.66 -3.53
C THR A 236 -5.40 0.92 -3.81
N LEU A 237 -6.16 -0.09 -4.25
CA LEU A 237 -7.59 0.04 -4.54
C LEU A 237 -8.41 0.34 -3.28
N SER A 238 -8.09 -0.30 -2.15
CA SER A 238 -8.83 -0.13 -0.88
C SER A 238 -8.58 1.23 -0.22
N SER A 239 -7.46 1.88 -0.54
CA SER A 239 -7.10 3.21 -0.03
C SER A 239 -7.84 4.33 -0.76
N HIS A 240 -8.40 4.08 -1.95
CA HIS A 240 -9.16 5.05 -2.73
C HIS A 240 -10.67 4.88 -2.50
N PRO A 241 -11.43 5.96 -2.20
CA PRO A 241 -12.85 5.85 -1.82
C PRO A 241 -13.72 5.18 -2.89
N ASP A 242 -13.50 5.49 -4.17
CA ASP A 242 -14.22 4.83 -5.27
C ASP A 242 -13.82 3.36 -5.45
N GLY A 243 -12.56 3.03 -5.14
CA GLY A 243 -12.07 1.66 -5.16
C GLY A 243 -12.72 0.84 -4.06
N THR A 244 -12.79 1.36 -2.82
CA THR A 244 -13.51 0.75 -1.70
C THR A 244 -15.00 0.56 -2.03
N LYS A 245 -15.64 1.57 -2.63
CA LYS A 245 -17.05 1.48 -3.05
C LYS A 245 -17.27 0.38 -4.09
N GLN A 246 -16.40 0.27 -5.09
CA GLN A 246 -16.50 -0.78 -6.09
C GLN A 246 -16.15 -2.17 -5.54
N LEU A 247 -15.16 -2.29 -4.66
CA LEU A 247 -14.80 -3.53 -3.97
C LEU A 247 -16.01 -4.10 -3.21
N ARG A 248 -16.72 -3.27 -2.45
CA ARG A 248 -17.97 -3.67 -1.78
C ARG A 248 -19.08 -4.00 -2.76
N LYS A 249 -19.28 -3.16 -3.79
CA LYS A 249 -20.31 -3.38 -4.84
C LYS A 249 -20.13 -4.73 -5.54
N HIS A 250 -18.89 -5.15 -5.76
CA HIS A 250 -18.54 -6.40 -6.42
C HIS A 250 -18.29 -7.57 -5.44
N GLY A 251 -18.58 -7.39 -4.14
CA GLY A 251 -18.53 -8.45 -3.14
C GLY A 251 -17.12 -8.97 -2.82
N LEU A 252 -16.09 -8.14 -3.05
CA LEU A 252 -14.68 -8.44 -2.73
C LEU A 252 -14.26 -7.89 -1.36
N MET A 253 -15.14 -7.11 -0.72
CA MET A 253 -14.94 -6.49 0.58
C MET A 253 -16.26 -6.52 1.34
N GLY A 254 -16.22 -6.93 2.61
CA GLY A 254 -17.34 -6.91 3.54
C GLY A 254 -17.89 -5.50 3.79
N SER A 255 -19.01 -5.45 4.50
CA SER A 255 -19.61 -4.17 4.88
C SER A 255 -18.82 -3.52 6.01
N MET A 256 -18.84 -2.19 6.11
CA MET A 256 -18.07 -1.44 7.12
C MET A 256 -18.45 -1.80 8.58
N MET A 257 -19.59 -2.47 8.79
CA MET A 257 -19.99 -2.96 10.12
C MET A 257 -19.24 -4.22 10.56
N GLU A 258 -18.63 -4.98 9.64
CA GLU A 258 -17.87 -6.20 9.96
C GLU A 258 -16.40 -5.92 10.26
N GLU A 259 -15.87 -4.74 9.92
CA GLU A 259 -14.47 -4.36 10.17
C GLU A 259 -14.21 -3.90 11.62
N ASN A 260 -15.24 -3.62 12.41
CA ASN A 260 -15.10 -3.18 13.80
C ASN A 260 -15.05 -4.31 14.82
N ASP A 261 -15.29 -5.57 14.42
CA ASP A 261 -15.30 -6.70 15.37
C ASP A 261 -13.89 -7.26 15.65
N ASP A 262 -12.86 -6.85 14.89
CA ASP A 262 -11.49 -7.40 15.00
C ASP A 262 -10.44 -6.43 15.60
N ASP A 263 -10.79 -5.17 15.87
CA ASP A 263 -9.85 -4.18 16.47
C ASP A 263 -10.10 -3.88 17.97
N ASP A 264 -11.12 -4.46 18.60
CA ASP A 264 -11.43 -4.23 20.03
C ASP A 264 -10.87 -5.34 20.95
N VAL A 265 -9.54 -5.41 21.03
CA VAL A 265 -8.85 -6.08 22.16
C VAL A 265 -8.12 -5.04 23.01
N ASP A 266 -8.82 -3.98 23.42
CA ASP A 266 -8.60 -3.18 24.65
C ASP A 266 -9.35 -1.83 24.53
N SER A 267 -10.67 -1.81 24.75
CA SER A 267 -11.36 -0.58 25.18
C SER A 267 -12.78 -0.83 25.71
N ASP A 268 -12.96 -1.70 26.70
CA ASP A 268 -14.22 -1.75 27.45
C ASP A 268 -14.21 -0.72 28.60
N VAL A 269 -14.53 0.54 28.29
CA VAL A 269 -15.07 1.49 29.26
C VAL A 269 -16.32 2.14 28.66
N TRP A 270 -17.45 1.48 28.86
CA TRP A 270 -18.76 2.06 28.60
C TRP A 270 -19.11 3.00 29.76
N MET A 271 -19.16 4.30 29.48
CA MET A 271 -19.74 5.28 30.39
C MET A 271 -21.25 4.98 30.50
N ILE A 272 -21.63 4.19 31.50
CA ILE A 272 -23.02 4.08 31.94
C ILE A 272 -23.19 5.13 33.03
N ASP A 273 -24.16 6.02 32.78
CA ASP A 273 -24.63 7.13 33.63
C ASP A 273 -24.05 8.52 33.29
N GLY A 274 -24.55 9.08 32.19
CA GLY A 274 -24.33 10.47 31.78
C GLY A 274 -25.61 11.14 31.29
N GLU A 275 -26.77 10.78 31.86
CA GLU A 275 -28.07 11.25 31.36
C GLU A 275 -28.52 12.63 31.87
N ASP A 276 -27.75 13.31 32.73
CA ASP A 276 -28.12 14.63 33.27
C ASP A 276 -27.41 15.83 32.63
N THR A 277 -26.74 15.68 31.47
CA THR A 277 -26.08 16.84 30.83
C THR A 277 -26.11 16.80 29.31
N ALA A 278 -27.07 17.55 28.74
CA ALA A 278 -27.20 18.03 27.35
C ALA A 278 -27.96 17.15 26.32
N GLY A 279 -29.15 17.65 25.95
CA GLY A 279 -29.56 17.89 24.56
C GLY A 279 -29.67 16.72 23.57
N SER A 280 -30.89 16.24 23.37
CA SER A 280 -31.49 15.81 22.08
C SER A 280 -30.54 15.25 21.01
N SER A 281 -30.49 13.92 20.88
CA SER A 281 -30.32 13.28 19.57
C SER A 281 -31.21 12.06 19.45
N ARG A 282 -32.07 12.09 18.43
CA ARG A 282 -33.04 11.04 18.09
C ARG A 282 -32.34 9.98 17.25
N TYR A 283 -32.24 8.74 17.74
CA TYR A 283 -32.27 7.57 16.85
C TYR A 283 -32.98 6.39 17.52
N SER A 284 -34.14 6.09 16.94
CA SER A 284 -34.84 4.80 16.96
C SER A 284 -33.90 3.72 16.37
N GLY A 285 -33.82 2.48 16.85
CA GLY A 285 -34.54 1.78 17.90
C GLY A 285 -34.09 0.31 17.92
N ARG A 286 -34.12 -0.32 19.09
CA ARG A 286 -34.09 -1.77 19.26
C ARG A 286 -34.92 -2.08 20.50
N ARG A 287 -36.08 -2.72 20.33
CA ARG A 287 -36.91 -3.14 21.46
C ARG A 287 -36.16 -4.19 22.26
N VAL A 288 -35.55 -3.77 23.37
CA VAL A 288 -35.15 -4.67 24.46
C VAL A 288 -36.44 -5.04 25.17
N ARG A 289 -36.70 -6.35 25.27
CA ARG A 289 -37.84 -6.90 26.00
C ARG A 289 -37.60 -6.63 27.49
N GLU A 290 -38.28 -5.64 28.05
CA GLU A 290 -38.27 -5.34 29.48
C GLU A 290 -38.67 -6.58 30.30
N GLY A 291 -37.76 -7.07 31.14
CA GLY A 291 -38.10 -7.95 32.26
C GLY A 291 -38.85 -7.13 33.33
N THR A 292 -39.74 -7.78 34.08
CA THR A 292 -40.61 -7.11 35.05
C THR A 292 -39.83 -6.49 36.22
N ALA A 293 -40.33 -5.37 36.75
CA ALA A 293 -39.71 -4.58 37.82
C ALA A 293 -39.38 -5.40 39.10
N GLU A 294 -40.13 -6.47 39.35
CA GLU A 294 -39.89 -7.39 40.45
C GLU A 294 -38.57 -8.18 40.27
N GLU A 295 -38.22 -8.55 39.04
CA GLU A 295 -37.01 -9.32 38.75
C GLU A 295 -35.72 -8.45 38.86
N GLN A 296 -35.85 -7.15 38.63
CA GLN A 296 -34.79 -6.16 38.87
C GLN A 296 -34.64 -5.85 40.37
N ALA A 297 -35.73 -5.80 41.13
CA ALA A 297 -35.71 -5.59 42.58
C ALA A 297 -35.07 -6.77 43.33
N VAL A 298 -35.31 -8.02 42.89
CA VAL A 298 -34.68 -9.22 43.47
C VAL A 298 -33.17 -9.26 43.21
N ARG A 299 -32.70 -8.77 42.06
CA ARG A 299 -31.27 -8.66 41.77
C ARG A 299 -30.58 -7.56 42.60
N ARG A 300 -31.27 -6.44 42.86
CA ARG A 300 -30.78 -5.39 43.79
C ARG A 300 -30.59 -5.92 45.22
N ARG A 301 -31.52 -6.74 45.74
CA ARG A 301 -31.42 -7.33 47.09
C ARG A 301 -30.28 -8.35 47.28
N ARG A 302 -29.74 -8.95 46.20
CA ARG A 302 -28.77 -10.05 46.29
C ARG A 302 -27.29 -9.62 46.25
N ARG A 303 -26.99 -8.32 46.21
CA ARG A 303 -25.62 -7.82 45.94
C ARG A 303 -25.15 -6.72 46.88
N GLU A 304 -25.40 -6.87 48.18
CA GLU A 304 -24.82 -5.97 49.18
C GLU A 304 -24.13 -6.79 50.27
N ALA A 305 -22.83 -6.98 50.10
CA ALA A 305 -21.91 -7.31 51.18
C ALA A 305 -21.14 -6.04 51.48
N MET A 306 -21.20 -5.57 52.73
CA MET A 306 -20.50 -4.36 53.15
C MET A 306 -19.20 -4.79 53.84
N VAL A 307 -18.07 -4.24 53.38
CA VAL A 307 -16.75 -4.53 53.94
C VAL A 307 -16.28 -3.31 54.73
N LEU A 308 -16.10 -3.47 56.05
CA LEU A 308 -15.59 -2.41 56.92
C LEU A 308 -14.23 -2.82 57.48
N SER A 309 -13.19 -2.05 57.20
CA SER A 309 -11.87 -2.23 57.80
C SER A 309 -11.46 -0.96 58.58
N ASP A 310 -10.98 -1.12 59.81
CA ASP A 310 -10.52 0.00 60.66
C ASP A 310 -9.03 0.37 60.41
N GLY A 311 -8.52 0.07 59.21
CA GLY A 311 -7.21 0.55 58.71
C GLY A 311 -5.95 -0.06 59.35
N GLY A 312 -6.08 -1.04 60.25
CA GLY A 312 -4.94 -1.63 60.99
C GLY A 312 -4.37 -2.95 60.44
N HIS A 313 -5.03 -3.61 59.48
CA HIS A 313 -4.58 -4.91 58.93
C HIS A 313 -5.04 -5.13 57.48
N PRO A 314 -4.44 -6.07 56.72
CA PRO A 314 -4.91 -6.48 55.40
C PRO A 314 -6.32 -7.08 55.47
N LEU A 315 -7.12 -6.87 54.42
CA LEU A 315 -8.53 -7.28 54.36
C LEU A 315 -8.66 -8.80 54.49
N GLY A 316 -9.39 -9.23 55.51
CA GLY A 316 -9.69 -10.64 55.82
C GLY A 316 -11.15 -10.99 55.56
N ASN A 317 -11.47 -12.28 55.56
CA ASN A 317 -12.86 -12.74 55.40
C ASN A 317 -13.75 -12.28 56.56
N GLU A 318 -13.17 -11.96 57.73
CA GLU A 318 -13.88 -11.38 58.87
C GLU A 318 -14.41 -9.95 58.64
N ASP A 319 -13.89 -9.21 57.66
CA ASP A 319 -14.28 -7.81 57.40
C ASP A 319 -15.59 -7.72 56.58
N ILE A 320 -16.13 -8.86 56.13
CA ILE A 320 -17.27 -8.94 55.20
C ILE A 320 -18.56 -9.23 55.97
N ILE A 321 -19.42 -8.22 56.11
CA ILE A 321 -20.73 -8.37 56.75
C ILE A 321 -21.78 -8.73 55.68
N GLN A 322 -22.40 -9.90 55.85
CA GLN A 322 -23.51 -10.36 55.03
C GLN A 322 -24.80 -10.40 55.88
N HIS A 323 -25.90 -9.85 55.37
CA HIS A 323 -27.18 -9.96 56.06
C HIS A 323 -27.69 -11.43 56.05
N PRO A 324 -28.15 -11.97 57.19
CA PRO A 324 -28.64 -13.34 57.24
C PRO A 324 -29.95 -13.49 56.47
N LEU A 325 -30.02 -14.50 55.61
CA LEU A 325 -31.24 -14.93 54.95
C LEU A 325 -32.20 -15.46 56.02
N GLN A 326 -33.32 -14.77 56.27
CA GLN A 326 -34.43 -15.33 57.04
C GLN A 326 -35.02 -16.50 56.25
N SER A 327 -34.92 -17.70 56.80
CA SER A 327 -35.66 -18.88 56.37
C SER A 327 -37.05 -18.88 57.00
N SER A 328 -38.09 -18.61 56.21
CA SER A 328 -39.42 -19.25 56.21
C SER A 328 -40.34 -18.51 55.25
#